data_AF-A0A212K4V1-F1
#
_entry.id   AF-A0A212K4V1-F1
#
_cell.length_a   1.000
_cell.length_b   1.000
_cell.length_c   1.000
_cell.angle_alpha   90.00
_cell.angle_beta   90.00
_cell.angle_gamma   90.00
#
_symmetry.space_group_name_H-M   'P 1'
#
loop_
_entity.id
_entity.type
_entity.pdbx_description
1 polymer ?
#
loop_
_entity_poly.entity_id
_entity_poly.type
_entity_poly.pdbx_seq_one_letter_code
_entity_poly.pdbx_strand_id
1 'polypeptide(L)'
;MALENISTVFFSGALVMGFIILYQVKGIGKCLSVMTPYGRMGLTNYEMQSVIGCFIFSMWAFGSVFGSWGTTELFALGLVIYTMQVIFSKFWLKYFLYGPLEWFWRSATYLKLQPFRRK
;
A
#
# COMPACT_ATOMS: atom_id res chain seq x y z
N MET A 1 -29.06 16.92 9.19
CA MET A 1 -27.98 16.65 10.16
C MET A 1 -28.10 15.29 10.85
N ALA A 2 -28.98 15.03 11.84
CA ALA A 2 -29.02 13.71 12.50
C ALA A 2 -29.45 12.53 11.58
N LEU A 3 -30.39 12.77 10.66
CA LEU A 3 -30.87 11.76 9.71
C LEU A 3 -29.82 11.41 8.63
N GLU A 4 -28.99 12.38 8.21
CA GLU A 4 -27.89 12.16 7.25
C GLU A 4 -26.77 11.29 7.86
N ASN A 5 -26.50 11.44 9.15
CA ASN A 5 -25.56 10.58 9.87
C ASN A 5 -26.04 9.12 9.88
N ILE A 6 -27.35 8.91 10.05
CA ILE A 6 -27.94 7.56 10.03
C ILE A 6 -27.79 6.94 8.63
N SER A 7 -28.19 7.64 7.57
CA SER A 7 -28.04 7.14 6.19
C SER A 7 -26.58 6.84 5.83
N THR A 8 -25.64 7.66 6.30
CA THR A 8 -24.20 7.46 6.09
C THR A 8 -23.69 6.21 6.82
N VAL A 9 -24.13 5.98 8.05
CA VAL A 9 -23.77 4.77 8.83
C VAL A 9 -24.33 3.51 8.17
N PHE A 10 -25.59 3.54 7.72
CA PHE A 10 -26.18 2.40 7.00
C PHE A 10 -25.47 2.13 5.67
N PHE A 11 -25.16 3.18 4.90
CA PHE A 11 -24.46 3.04 3.62
C PHE A 11 -23.04 2.48 3.80
N SER A 12 -22.27 3.03 4.75
CA SER A 12 -20.94 2.51 5.07
C SER A 12 -20.99 1.08 5.59
N GLY A 13 -21.96 0.74 6.44
CA GLY A 13 -22.20 -0.64 6.89
C GLY A 13 -22.50 -1.59 5.72
N ALA A 14 -23.37 -1.18 4.79
CA ALA A 14 -23.69 -1.96 3.60
C ALA A 14 -22.46 -2.18 2.71
N LEU A 15 -21.62 -1.16 2.51
CA LEU A 15 -20.37 -1.29 1.77
C LEU A 15 -19.39 -2.26 2.44
N VAL A 16 -19.21 -2.16 3.75
CA VAL A 16 -18.33 -3.05 4.53
C VAL A 16 -18.81 -4.50 4.44
N MET A 17 -20.10 -4.73 4.68
CA MET A 17 -20.69 -6.08 4.61
C MET A 17 -20.62 -6.65 3.19
N GLY A 18 -20.90 -5.83 2.18
CA GLY A 18 -20.75 -6.20 0.77
C GLY A 18 -19.32 -6.61 0.44
N PHE A 19 -18.33 -5.84 0.90
CA PHE A 19 -16.92 -6.17 0.71
C PHE A 19 -16.52 -7.48 1.41
N ILE A 20 -16.98 -7.72 2.64
CA ILE A 20 -16.72 -8.96 3.37
C ILE A 20 -17.27 -10.17 2.62
N ILE A 21 -18.53 -10.09 2.15
CA ILE A 21 -19.16 -11.17 1.38
C ILE A 21 -18.39 -11.43 0.08
N LEU A 22 -18.02 -10.36 -0.64
CA LEU A 22 -17.22 -10.47 -1.86
C LEU A 22 -15.85 -11.10 -1.60
N TYR A 23 -15.19 -10.76 -0.48
CA TYR A 23 -13.91 -11.35 -0.11
C TYR A 23 -14.00 -12.85 0.20
N GLN A 24 -15.15 -13.33 0.70
CA GLN A 24 -15.39 -14.75 0.96
C GLN A 24 -15.61 -15.57 -0.34
N VAL A 25 -15.87 -14.92 -1.48
CA VAL A 25 -15.96 -15.59 -2.78
C VAL A 25 -14.56 -16.07 -3.18
N LYS A 26 -14.37 -17.40 -3.33
CA LYS A 26 -13.06 -18.04 -3.60
C LYS A 26 -12.28 -17.41 -4.76
N GLY A 27 -12.96 -16.97 -5.82
CA GLY A 27 -12.33 -16.30 -6.97
C GLY A 27 -11.76 -14.92 -6.62
N ILE A 28 -12.55 -14.10 -5.92
CA ILE A 28 -12.17 -12.74 -5.52
C ILE A 28 -11.09 -12.77 -4.45
N GLY A 29 -11.22 -13.64 -3.44
CA GLY A 29 -10.20 -13.82 -2.41
C GLY A 29 -8.84 -14.22 -2.99
N LYS A 30 -8.81 -15.06 -4.04
CA LYS A 30 -7.56 -15.42 -4.72
C LYS A 30 -6.95 -14.24 -5.50
N CYS A 31 -7.76 -13.42 -6.16
CA CYS A 31 -7.28 -12.20 -6.81
C CYS A 31 -6.70 -11.22 -5.78
N LEU A 32 -7.43 -10.97 -4.69
CA LEU A 32 -7.00 -10.04 -3.65
C LEU A 32 -5.77 -10.54 -2.88
N SER A 33 -5.56 -11.86 -2.83
CA SER A 33 -4.35 -12.44 -2.25
C SER A 33 -3.04 -12.00 -2.94
N VAL A 34 -3.13 -11.54 -4.20
CA VAL A 34 -1.99 -10.97 -4.92
C VAL A 34 -1.55 -9.64 -4.32
N MET A 35 -2.47 -8.86 -3.74
CA MET A 35 -2.19 -7.60 -3.06
C MET A 35 -1.81 -7.78 -1.58
N THR A 36 -2.04 -8.94 -0.98
CA THR A 36 -1.62 -9.26 0.40
C THR A 36 -0.15 -8.92 0.70
N PRO A 37 0.85 -9.26 -0.13
CA PRO A 37 2.23 -8.88 0.15
C PRO A 37 2.44 -7.37 0.20
N TYR A 38 1.76 -6.60 -0.66
CA TYR A 38 1.83 -5.14 -0.65
C TYR A 38 1.24 -4.57 0.64
N GLY A 39 0.09 -5.10 1.09
CA GLY A 39 -0.54 -4.68 2.36
C GLY A 39 0.27 -5.05 3.60
N ARG A 40 0.96 -6.20 3.57
CA ARG A 40 1.87 -6.62 4.66
C ARG A 40 3.07 -5.70 4.84
N MET A 41 3.46 -4.98 3.79
CA MET A 41 4.55 -4.01 3.81
C MET A 41 4.06 -2.55 3.81
N GLY A 42 2.88 -2.30 4.39
CA GLY A 42 2.19 -1.01 4.29
C GLY A 42 3.04 0.20 4.68
N LEU A 43 3.75 0.14 5.82
CA LEU A 43 4.60 1.24 6.28
C LEU A 43 5.79 1.46 5.34
N THR A 44 6.48 0.38 4.96
CA THR A 44 7.60 0.43 4.02
C THR A 44 7.17 0.98 2.65
N ASN A 45 6.05 0.51 2.12
CA ASN A 45 5.56 0.94 0.81
C ASN A 45 5.10 2.39 0.84
N TYR A 46 4.45 2.83 1.91
CA TYR A 46 4.08 4.24 2.09
C TYR A 46 5.31 5.15 2.08
N GLU A 47 6.33 4.84 2.89
CA GLU A 47 7.57 5.63 2.92
C GLU A 47 8.32 5.58 1.58
N MET A 48 8.36 4.41 0.93
CA MET A 48 8.95 4.26 -0.40
C MET A 48 8.21 5.14 -1.43
N GLN A 49 6.87 5.19 -1.40
CA GLN A 49 6.08 6.09 -2.25
C GLN A 49 6.41 7.56 -1.99
N SER A 50 6.49 7.96 -0.72
CA SER A 50 6.83 9.33 -0.34
C SER A 50 8.21 9.74 -0.84
N VAL A 51 9.21 8.86 -0.66
CA VAL A 51 10.58 9.11 -1.15
C VAL A 51 10.62 9.18 -2.68
N ILE A 52 9.98 8.24 -3.37
CA ILE A 52 9.90 8.25 -4.85
C ILE A 52 9.19 9.51 -5.33
N GLY A 53 8.07 9.88 -4.72
CA GLY A 53 7.33 11.09 -5.04
C GLY A 53 8.16 12.35 -4.81
N CYS A 54 8.94 12.40 -3.73
CA CYS A 54 9.87 13.49 -3.47
C CYS A 54 10.89 13.63 -4.61
N PHE A 55 11.49 12.54 -5.08
CA PHE A 55 12.44 12.61 -6.21
C PHE A 55 11.79 12.98 -7.55
N ILE A 56 10.58 12.49 -7.81
CA ILE A 56 9.87 12.74 -9.07
C ILE A 56 9.36 14.18 -9.15
N PHE A 57 8.78 14.69 -8.06
CA PHE A 57 8.06 15.98 -8.07
C PHE A 57 8.85 17.15 -7.49
N SER A 58 9.98 16.91 -6.80
CA SER A 58 10.80 18.01 -6.30
C SER A 58 11.56 18.70 -7.43
N MET A 59 11.52 20.03 -7.45
CA MET A 59 12.19 20.87 -8.44
C MET A 59 13.71 20.70 -8.48
N TRP A 60 14.34 20.30 -7.38
CA TRP A 60 15.78 20.03 -7.31
C TRP A 60 16.20 18.68 -7.90
N ALA A 61 15.22 17.80 -8.19
CA ALA A 61 15.43 16.46 -8.75
C ALA A 61 14.82 16.38 -10.16
N PHE A 62 13.79 15.55 -10.36
CA PHE A 62 13.14 15.37 -11.67
C PHE A 62 11.87 16.20 -11.86
N GLY A 63 11.52 17.06 -10.90
CA GLY A 63 10.29 17.85 -10.92
C GLY A 63 10.17 18.78 -12.12
N SER A 64 11.28 19.25 -12.69
CA SER A 64 11.28 20.06 -13.93
C SER A 64 10.81 19.28 -15.16
N VAL A 65 11.04 17.96 -15.18
CA VAL A 65 10.65 17.07 -16.29
C VAL A 65 9.19 16.65 -16.10
N PHE A 66 8.87 16.08 -14.94
CA PHE A 66 7.53 15.54 -14.68
C PHE A 66 6.49 16.62 -14.33
N GLY A 67 6.91 17.84 -13.97
CA GLY A 67 6.01 18.95 -13.73
C GLY A 67 5.32 19.48 -14.99
N SER A 68 5.84 19.14 -16.18
CA SER A 68 5.23 19.49 -17.46
C SER A 68 4.22 18.44 -17.97
N TRP A 69 4.13 17.29 -17.30
CA TRP A 69 3.28 16.17 -17.72
C TRP A 69 1.83 16.40 -17.30
N GLY A 70 0.89 15.96 -18.13
CA GLY A 70 -0.54 16.01 -17.84
C GLY A 70 -0.98 14.96 -16.81
N THR A 71 -2.20 15.13 -16.29
CA THR A 71 -2.79 14.23 -15.28
C THR A 71 -2.80 12.76 -15.69
N THR A 72 -3.08 12.46 -16.96
CA THR A 72 -3.14 11.08 -17.47
C THR A 72 -1.76 10.40 -17.46
N GLU A 73 -0.71 11.14 -17.81
CA GLU A 73 0.67 10.62 -17.85
C GLU A 73 1.19 10.37 -16.44
N LEU A 74 0.90 11.28 -15.51
CA LEU A 74 1.22 11.13 -14.09
C LEU A 74 0.45 9.96 -13.45
N PHE A 75 -0.81 9.76 -13.82
CA PHE A 75 -1.59 8.61 -13.37
C PHE A 75 -0.99 7.29 -13.87
N ALA A 76 -0.59 7.22 -15.15
CA ALA A 76 0.08 6.06 -15.71
C ALA A 76 1.41 5.78 -14.99
N LEU A 77 2.21 6.81 -14.72
CA LEU A 77 3.45 6.70 -13.95
C LEU A 77 3.20 6.14 -12.54
N GLY A 78 2.16 6.63 -11.85
CA GLY A 78 1.76 6.12 -10.54
C GLY A 78 1.40 4.64 -10.57
N LEU A 79 0.68 4.19 -11.62
CA LEU A 79 0.30 2.79 -11.79
C LEU A 79 1.53 1.89 -12.05
N VAL A 80 2.53 2.39 -12.77
CA VAL A 80 3.81 1.69 -13.00
C VAL A 80 4.57 1.56 -11.67
N ILE A 81 4.74 2.64 -10.92
CA ILE A 81 5.43 2.64 -9.62
C ILE A 81 4.72 1.69 -8.64
N TYR A 82 3.40 1.77 -8.55
CA TYR A 82 2.60 0.88 -7.72
C TYR A 82 2.82 -0.59 -8.08
N THR A 83 2.75 -0.93 -9.37
CA THR A 83 2.95 -2.30 -9.85
C THR A 83 4.36 -2.81 -9.51
N MET A 84 5.39 -1.97 -9.68
CA MET A 84 6.75 -2.30 -9.27
C MET A 84 6.86 -2.57 -7.77
N GLN A 85 6.19 -1.77 -6.93
CA GLN A 85 6.18 -1.97 -5.47
C GLN A 85 5.45 -3.25 -5.05
N VAL A 86 4.35 -3.61 -5.71
CA VAL A 86 3.65 -4.89 -5.47
C VAL A 86 4.59 -6.07 -5.77
N ILE A 87 5.27 -6.03 -6.91
CA ILE A 87 6.23 -7.06 -7.31
C ILE A 87 7.39 -7.13 -6.31
N PHE A 88 7.98 -5.98 -5.97
CA PHE A 88 9.04 -5.88 -4.97
C PHE A 88 8.61 -6.46 -3.62
N SER A 89 7.44 -6.07 -3.11
CA SER A 89 6.89 -6.58 -1.84
C SER A 89 6.72 -8.09 -1.85
N LYS A 90 6.26 -8.65 -2.98
CA LYS A 90 6.10 -10.10 -3.15
C LYS A 90 7.44 -10.82 -3.12
N PHE A 91 8.45 -10.31 -3.83
CA PHE A 91 9.80 -10.89 -3.81
C PHE A 91 10.46 -10.73 -2.44
N TRP A 92 10.30 -9.59 -1.79
CA TRP A 92 10.85 -9.31 -0.47
C TRP A 92 10.33 -10.30 0.59
N LEU A 93 9.02 -10.48 0.66
CA LEU A 93 8.38 -11.38 1.64
C LEU A 93 8.63 -12.87 1.37
N LYS A 94 9.26 -13.21 0.23
CA LYS A 94 9.80 -14.55 0.00
C LYS A 94 11.01 -14.82 0.91
N TYR A 95 11.83 -13.81 1.16
CA TYR A 95 13.07 -13.93 1.94
C TYR A 95 12.96 -13.35 3.36
N PHE A 96 12.10 -12.37 3.57
CA PHE A 96 11.94 -11.66 4.86
C PHE A 96 10.52 -11.83 5.42
N LEU A 97 10.39 -11.73 6.75
CA LEU A 97 9.11 -11.89 7.45
C LEU A 97 8.27 -10.61 7.45
N TYR A 98 8.95 -9.46 7.41
CA TYR A 98 8.39 -8.11 7.51
C TYR A 98 9.08 -7.19 6.51
N GLY A 99 8.48 -6.05 6.21
CA GLY A 99 9.23 -4.96 5.60
C GLY A 99 10.27 -4.38 6.56
N PRO A 100 11.31 -3.73 6.02
CA PRO A 100 12.40 -3.15 6.81
C PRO A 100 11.87 -2.18 7.87
N LEU A 101 10.92 -1.31 7.51
CA LEU A 101 10.37 -0.32 8.43
C LEU A 101 9.41 -0.94 9.45
N GLU A 102 8.58 -1.92 9.05
CA GLU A 102 7.75 -2.63 10.03
C GLU A 102 8.60 -3.42 11.04
N TRP A 103 9.70 -4.04 10.58
CA TRP A 103 10.63 -4.73 11.47
C TRP A 103 11.31 -3.77 12.44
N PHE A 104 11.76 -2.61 11.94
CA PHE A 104 12.35 -1.57 12.77
C PHE A 104 11.36 -1.07 13.80
N TRP A 105 10.15 -0.70 13.37
CA TRP A 105 9.07 -0.25 14.24
C TRP A 105 8.76 -1.28 15.33
N ARG A 106 8.56 -2.55 14.96
CA ARG A 106 8.26 -3.62 15.91
C ARG A 106 9.41 -3.87 16.88
N SER A 107 10.66 -3.85 16.41
CA SER A 107 11.82 -4.02 17.28
C SER A 107 11.99 -2.85 18.24
N ALA A 108 11.68 -1.63 17.79
CA ALA A 108 11.68 -0.43 18.62
C ALA A 108 10.56 -0.44 19.67
N THR A 109 9.32 -0.80 19.30
CA THR A 109 8.19 -0.85 20.24
C THR A 109 8.41 -1.86 21.37
N TYR A 110 8.95 -3.05 21.04
CA TYR A 110 9.15 -4.12 22.03
C TYR A 110 10.55 -4.11 22.64
N LEU A 111 11.41 -3.17 22.26
CA LEU A 111 12.84 -3.11 22.65
C LEU A 111 13.56 -4.46 22.51
N LYS A 112 13.16 -5.26 21.51
CA LYS A 112 13.68 -6.60 21.27
C LYS A 112 13.80 -6.85 19.78
N LEU A 113 15.00 -7.28 19.36
CA LEU A 113 15.28 -7.66 17.97
C LEU A 113 14.39 -8.84 17.57
N GLN A 114 13.46 -8.58 16.65
CA GLN A 114 12.59 -9.62 16.09
C GLN A 114 13.34 -10.41 14.99
N PRO A 115 12.98 -11.68 14.73
CA PRO A 115 13.54 -12.40 13.59
C PRO A 115 13.12 -11.72 12.28
N PHE A 116 14.11 -11.38 11.44
CA PHE A 116 13.89 -10.63 10.20
C PHE A 116 13.81 -11.52 8.96
N ARG A 117 14.70 -12.49 8.84
CA ARG A 117 14.81 -13.39 7.69
C ARG A 117 13.94 -14.63 7.89
N ARG A 118 13.25 -15.03 6.84
CA ARG A 118 12.51 -16.30 6.78
C ARG A 118 13.55 -17.42 6.60
N LYS A 119 13.59 -18.37 7.54
CA LYS A 119 14.46 -19.57 7.43
C LYS A 119 14.07 -20.41 6.22
#